data_AF-A0A377GHU1-F1
#
_entry.id   AF-A0A377GHU1-F1
#
_cell.length_a   1.000
_cell.length_b   1.000
_cell.length_c   1.000
_cell.angle_alpha   90.00
_cell.angle_beta   90.00
_cell.angle_gamma   90.00
#
_symmetry.space_group_name_H-M   'P 1'
#
loop_
_entity.id
_entity.type
_entity.pdbx_description
1 polymer ?
#
loop_
_entity_poly.entity_id
_entity_poly.type
_entity_poly.pdbx_seq_one_letter_code
_entity_poly.pdbx_strand_id
1 'polypeptide(L)'
;MPILNKLQPELLKALGKSRDFEEQYEVLRAKSKSESLRDNQDAIKYVDDVIKRYKLIKGTSPSSSDLKVQRDTYLQLLKEHAAEVSVLSFSKPEDVASRLNELDFDSDTIDKMTKGLEQAGNDEDTCIALLSSLIISEITLESCARNEHGHPSRRY
;
A
#
# COMPACT_ATOMS: atom_id res chain seq x y z
N MET A 1 -17.11 5.53 -8.84
CA MET A 1 -16.24 6.35 -7.98
C MET A 1 -15.87 5.52 -6.77
N PRO A 2 -14.59 5.19 -6.62
CA PRO A 2 -14.11 4.39 -5.52
C PRO A 2 -14.24 5.12 -4.18
N ILE A 3 -14.74 4.41 -3.18
CA ILE A 3 -14.88 4.95 -1.83
C ILE A 3 -13.79 4.35 -0.97
N LEU A 4 -13.05 5.21 -0.25
CA LEU A 4 -12.05 4.75 0.70
C LEU A 4 -12.68 3.89 1.81
N ASN A 5 -12.09 2.73 2.05
CA ASN A 5 -12.51 1.83 3.11
C ASN A 5 -12.14 2.39 4.49
N LYS A 6 -12.82 1.96 5.55
CA LYS A 6 -12.42 2.38 6.91
C LYS A 6 -11.07 1.75 7.26
N LEU A 7 -10.18 2.51 7.90
CA LEU A 7 -8.90 1.97 8.36
C LEU A 7 -9.11 0.82 9.34
N GLN A 8 -8.38 -0.28 9.13
CA GLN A 8 -8.36 -1.39 10.06
C GLN A 8 -7.54 -1.04 11.32
N PRO A 9 -7.85 -1.64 12.48
CA PRO A 9 -7.13 -1.37 13.72
C PRO A 9 -5.62 -1.65 13.64
N GLU A 10 -5.19 -2.69 12.92
CA GLU A 10 -3.76 -2.96 12.73
C GLU A 10 -3.05 -1.88 11.91
N LEU A 11 -3.70 -1.35 10.88
CA LEU A 11 -3.15 -0.27 10.06
C LEU A 11 -3.03 1.03 10.86
N LEU A 12 -4.02 1.35 11.71
CA LEU A 12 -3.95 2.48 12.64
C LEU A 12 -2.74 2.37 13.58
N LYS A 13 -2.44 1.16 14.08
CA LYS A 13 -1.24 0.92 14.90
C LYS A 13 0.05 1.14 14.10
N ALA A 14 0.09 0.72 12.83
CA ALA A 14 1.26 0.89 11.96
C ALA A 14 1.53 2.37 11.61
N LEU A 15 0.47 3.12 11.27
CA LEU A 15 0.49 4.57 11.06
C LEU A 15 1.01 5.30 12.30
N GLY A 16 0.63 4.81 13.48
CA GLY A 16 1.07 5.33 14.77
C GLY A 16 0.38 6.65 15.11
N LYS A 17 0.80 7.25 16.23
CA LYS A 17 0.19 8.49 16.78
C LYS A 17 0.81 9.78 16.25
N SER A 18 1.82 9.69 15.38
CA SER A 18 2.60 10.84 14.94
C SER A 18 1.98 11.44 13.70
N ARG A 19 1.42 12.66 13.82
CA ARG A 19 0.59 13.35 12.80
C ARG A 19 -0.76 12.63 12.67
N ASP A 20 -1.88 13.34 12.83
CA ASP A 20 -3.24 12.76 12.80
C ASP A 20 -3.59 12.08 11.47
N PHE A 21 -3.01 10.90 11.20
CA PHE A 21 -3.24 10.10 10.01
C PHE A 21 -4.68 9.61 9.94
N GLU A 22 -5.26 9.26 11.09
CA GLU A 22 -6.66 8.85 11.18
C GLU A 22 -7.60 9.99 10.79
N GLU A 23 -7.38 11.19 11.33
CA GLU A 23 -8.20 12.36 11.00
C GLU A 23 -8.05 12.75 9.52
N GLN A 24 -6.82 12.84 9.02
CA GLN A 24 -6.56 13.14 7.61
C GLN A 24 -7.22 12.12 6.68
N TYR A 25 -7.12 10.84 7.02
CA TYR A 25 -7.75 9.79 6.23
C TYR A 25 -9.28 9.83 6.29
N GLU A 26 -9.88 10.07 7.46
CA GLU A 26 -11.33 10.18 7.56
C GLU A 26 -11.87 11.40 6.79
N VAL A 27 -11.12 12.51 6.75
CA VAL A 27 -11.45 13.66 5.89
C VAL A 27 -11.42 13.26 4.42
N LEU A 28 -10.37 12.59 3.96
CA LEU A 28 -10.27 12.08 2.58
C LEU A 28 -11.37 11.07 2.26
N ARG A 29 -11.69 10.19 3.21
CA ARG A 29 -12.75 9.21 3.08
C ARG A 29 -14.13 9.87 2.98
N ALA A 30 -14.38 10.93 3.72
CA ALA A 30 -15.59 11.72 3.56
C ALA A 30 -15.65 12.37 2.16
N LYS A 31 -14.55 12.98 1.69
CA LYS A 31 -14.44 13.55 0.34
C LYS A 31 -14.68 12.51 -0.75
N SER A 32 -14.12 11.30 -0.63
CA SER A 32 -14.28 10.21 -1.61
C SER A 32 -15.74 9.78 -1.86
N LYS A 33 -16.67 10.16 -0.96
CA LYS A 33 -18.11 9.89 -1.14
C LYS A 33 -18.82 10.94 -1.99
N SER A 34 -18.25 12.14 -2.11
CA SER A 34 -18.86 13.28 -2.80
C SER A 34 -18.08 13.76 -4.03
N GLU A 35 -16.78 13.44 -4.12
CA GLU A 35 -15.89 13.85 -5.21
C GLU A 35 -14.78 12.81 -5.46
N SER A 36 -14.14 12.88 -6.63
CA SER A 36 -12.95 12.08 -6.93
C SER A 36 -11.74 12.64 -6.18
N LEU A 37 -10.88 11.74 -5.70
CA LEU A 37 -9.60 12.10 -5.05
C LEU A 37 -8.45 12.29 -6.07
N ARG A 38 -8.72 12.15 -7.36
CA ARG A 38 -7.72 12.25 -8.41
C ARG A 38 -7.11 13.65 -8.46
N ASP A 39 -5.78 13.70 -8.38
CA ASP A 39 -4.93 14.90 -8.24
C ASP A 39 -5.25 15.79 -7.03
N ASN A 40 -5.96 15.25 -6.03
CA ASN A 40 -6.28 15.96 -4.82
C ASN A 40 -5.01 16.13 -3.95
N GLN A 41 -4.65 17.38 -3.66
CA GLN A 41 -3.41 17.70 -2.93
C GLN A 41 -3.39 17.12 -1.51
N ASP A 42 -4.53 17.02 -0.83
CA ASP A 42 -4.60 16.40 0.50
C ASP A 42 -4.35 14.89 0.40
N ALA A 43 -4.88 14.24 -0.65
CA ALA A 43 -4.70 12.81 -0.87
C ALA A 43 -3.26 12.46 -1.24
N ILE A 44 -2.65 13.25 -2.13
CA ILE A 44 -1.23 13.15 -2.48
C ILE A 44 -0.34 13.33 -1.26
N LYS A 45 -0.58 14.37 -0.46
CA LYS A 45 0.18 14.64 0.76
C LYS A 45 0.05 13.51 1.77
N TYR A 46 -1.16 12.96 1.92
CA TYR A 46 -1.41 11.82 2.80
C TYR A 46 -0.56 10.61 2.38
N VAL A 47 -0.55 10.26 1.09
CA VAL A 47 0.30 9.18 0.55
C VAL A 47 1.77 9.43 0.88
N ASP A 48 2.28 10.63 0.60
CA ASP A 48 3.68 10.97 0.85
C ASP A 48 4.03 10.88 2.35
N ASP A 49 3.10 11.22 3.24
CA ASP A 49 3.28 11.08 4.68
C ASP A 49 3.25 9.62 5.15
N VAL A 50 2.40 8.76 4.55
CA VAL A 50 2.42 7.31 4.80
C VAL A 50 3.74 6.70 4.31
N ILE A 51 4.26 7.12 3.15
CA ILE A 51 5.57 6.67 2.64
C ILE A 51 6.70 7.10 3.57
N LYS A 52 6.68 8.33 4.10
CA LYS A 52 7.65 8.76 5.12
C LYS A 52 7.59 7.87 6.37
N ARG A 53 6.38 7.50 6.80
CA ARG A 53 6.18 6.60 7.94
C ARG A 53 6.72 5.20 7.65
N TYR A 54 6.47 4.65 6.46
CA TYR A 54 7.03 3.40 5.99
C TYR A 54 8.58 3.42 6.05
N LYS A 55 9.21 4.44 5.45
CA LYS A 55 10.68 4.59 5.45
C LYS A 55 11.25 4.73 6.87
N LEU A 56 10.57 5.46 7.75
CA LEU A 56 10.96 5.61 9.15
C LEU A 56 10.96 4.26 9.88
N ILE A 57 9.90 3.46 9.73
CA ILE A 57 9.81 2.11 10.34
C ILE A 57 10.85 1.19 9.72
N LYS A 58 11.07 1.27 8.41
CA LYS A 58 12.05 0.42 7.69
C LYS A 58 13.48 0.67 8.17
N GLY A 59 13.82 1.92 8.46
CA GLY A 59 15.11 2.30 9.04
C GLY A 59 15.34 1.81 10.47
N THR A 60 14.32 1.26 11.15
CA THR A 60 14.48 0.71 12.49
C THR A 60 15.11 -0.69 12.46
N SER A 61 16.03 -0.92 13.39
CA SER A 61 16.68 -2.23 13.60
C SER A 61 16.30 -2.80 14.97
N PRO A 62 15.11 -3.41 15.10
CA PRO A 62 14.67 -3.99 16.36
C PRO A 62 15.56 -5.17 16.78
N SER A 63 15.90 -5.22 18.07
CA SER A 63 16.80 -6.23 18.63
C SER A 63 16.13 -7.59 18.89
N SER A 64 14.80 -7.63 19.07
CA SER A 64 14.03 -8.86 19.32
C SER A 64 13.39 -9.40 18.03
N SER A 65 13.23 -10.73 17.95
CA SER A 65 12.52 -11.41 16.86
C SER A 65 11.07 -10.96 16.74
N ASP A 66 10.35 -10.83 17.86
CA ASP A 66 8.94 -10.41 17.86
C ASP A 66 8.77 -8.99 17.31
N LEU A 67 9.70 -8.11 17.68
CA LEU A 67 9.72 -6.73 17.17
C LEU A 67 10.11 -6.66 15.69
N LYS A 68 10.94 -7.58 15.19
CA LYS A 68 11.24 -7.71 13.76
C LYS A 68 10.00 -8.14 12.98
N VAL A 69 9.30 -9.18 13.46
CA VAL A 69 8.05 -9.65 12.85
C VAL A 69 7.01 -8.53 12.83
N GLN A 70 6.81 -7.84 13.96
CA GLN A 70 5.87 -6.72 14.04
C GLN A 70 6.24 -5.58 13.08
N ARG A 71 7.53 -5.22 12.98
CA ARG A 71 8.02 -4.24 12.02
C ARG A 71 7.67 -4.66 10.59
N ASP A 72 7.95 -5.90 10.22
CA ASP A 72 7.72 -6.41 8.87
C ASP A 72 6.22 -6.41 8.53
N THR A 73 5.36 -6.80 9.48
CA THR A 73 3.90 -6.69 9.34
C THR A 73 3.46 -5.23 9.15
N TYR A 74 4.01 -4.28 9.90
CA TYR A 74 3.67 -2.86 9.73
C TYR A 74 4.16 -2.30 8.39
N LEU A 75 5.35 -2.70 7.94
CA LEU A 75 5.87 -2.30 6.64
C LEU A 75 4.95 -2.78 5.52
N GLN A 76 4.50 -4.03 5.60
CA GLN A 76 3.56 -4.59 4.63
C GLN A 76 2.23 -3.83 4.62
N LEU A 77 1.61 -3.61 5.78
CA LEU A 77 0.34 -2.87 5.88
C LEU A 77 0.44 -1.43 5.33
N LEU A 78 1.54 -0.73 5.61
CA LEU A 78 1.76 0.63 5.11
C LEU A 78 2.04 0.65 3.60
N LYS A 79 2.77 -0.36 3.10
CA LYS A 79 3.06 -0.53 1.68
C LYS A 79 1.78 -0.76 0.87
N GLU A 80 0.93 -1.67 1.32
CA GLU A 80 -0.39 -1.96 0.73
C GLU A 80 -1.27 -0.71 0.71
N HIS A 81 -1.42 -0.06 1.87
CA HIS A 81 -2.29 1.10 2.02
C HIS A 81 -1.84 2.28 1.17
N ALA A 82 -0.55 2.60 1.19
CA ALA A 82 -0.03 3.69 0.37
C ALA A 82 -0.17 3.41 -1.13
N ALA A 83 -0.02 2.16 -1.57
CA ALA A 83 -0.24 1.78 -2.97
C ALA A 83 -1.70 1.96 -3.38
N GLU A 84 -2.66 1.47 -2.58
CA GLU A 84 -4.09 1.65 -2.84
C GLU A 84 -4.45 3.13 -2.95
N VAL A 85 -4.04 3.94 -1.97
CA VAL A 85 -4.36 5.37 -1.96
C VAL A 85 -3.63 6.12 -3.08
N SER A 86 -2.42 5.70 -3.49
CA SER A 86 -1.71 6.29 -4.64
C SER A 86 -2.53 6.16 -5.92
N VAL A 87 -3.03 4.98 -6.21
CA VAL A 87 -3.84 4.70 -7.40
C VAL A 87 -5.09 5.59 -7.45
N LEU A 88 -5.68 5.87 -6.28
CA LEU A 88 -6.86 6.74 -6.15
C LEU A 88 -6.54 8.23 -6.28
N SER A 89 -5.31 8.61 -5.97
CA SER A 89 -4.92 10.01 -5.78
C SER A 89 -4.20 10.61 -6.97
N PHE A 90 -3.54 9.81 -7.81
CA PHE A 90 -2.74 10.32 -8.93
C PHE A 90 -3.39 10.02 -10.27
N SER A 91 -3.47 11.02 -11.14
CA SER A 91 -3.94 10.81 -12.51
C SER A 91 -2.91 10.23 -13.45
N LYS A 92 -1.62 10.42 -13.14
CA LYS A 92 -0.51 10.06 -14.02
C LYS A 92 0.18 8.78 -13.58
N PRO A 93 0.44 7.85 -14.51
CA PRO A 93 1.19 6.61 -14.21
C PRO A 93 2.59 6.88 -13.67
N GLU A 94 3.29 7.91 -14.15
CA GLU A 94 4.64 8.28 -13.68
C GLU A 94 4.68 8.64 -12.19
N ASP A 95 3.64 9.32 -11.69
CA ASP A 95 3.53 9.71 -10.30
C ASP A 95 3.26 8.51 -9.41
N VAL A 96 2.37 7.60 -9.84
CA VAL A 96 2.11 6.32 -9.17
C VAL A 96 3.38 5.47 -9.14
N ALA A 97 4.07 5.33 -10.28
CA ALA A 97 5.30 4.56 -10.39
C ALA A 97 6.36 5.03 -9.39
N SER A 98 6.51 6.35 -9.28
CA SER A 98 7.48 6.97 -8.37
C SER A 98 7.19 6.61 -6.91
N ARG A 99 5.91 6.67 -6.48
CA ARG A 99 5.53 6.33 -5.10
C ARG A 99 5.65 4.84 -4.80
N LEU A 100 5.29 3.98 -5.76
CA LEU A 100 5.46 2.53 -5.62
C LEU A 100 6.94 2.15 -5.53
N ASN A 101 7.82 2.80 -6.29
CA ASN A 101 9.26 2.61 -6.18
C ASN A 101 9.78 3.02 -4.78
N GLU A 102 9.25 4.11 -4.20
CA GLU A 102 9.60 4.53 -2.84
C GLU A 102 9.13 3.57 -1.73
N LEU A 103 8.19 2.68 -2.06
CA LEU A 103 7.65 1.62 -1.20
C LEU A 103 8.30 0.25 -1.45
N ASP A 104 9.36 0.21 -2.25
CA ASP A 104 10.10 -1.00 -2.61
C ASP A 104 9.20 -2.06 -3.28
N PHE A 105 8.31 -1.64 -4.18
CA PHE A 105 7.70 -2.56 -5.15
C PHE A 105 8.70 -2.92 -6.25
N ASP A 106 8.63 -4.15 -6.74
CA ASP A 106 9.46 -4.59 -7.86
C ASP A 106 9.06 -3.89 -9.16
N SER A 107 10.03 -3.71 -10.06
CA SER A 107 9.80 -3.02 -11.33
C SER A 107 8.71 -3.67 -12.21
N ASP A 108 8.55 -5.00 -12.14
CA ASP A 108 7.50 -5.74 -12.85
C ASP A 108 6.11 -5.43 -12.27
N THR A 109 6.00 -5.33 -10.95
CA THR A 109 4.78 -4.88 -10.27
C THR A 109 4.40 -3.47 -10.70
N ILE A 110 5.38 -2.57 -10.66
CA ILE A 110 5.18 -1.16 -10.99
C ILE A 110 4.70 -1.03 -12.44
N ASP A 111 5.33 -1.75 -13.37
CA ASP A 111 4.95 -1.79 -14.78
C ASP A 111 3.50 -2.30 -14.97
N LYS A 112 3.14 -3.41 -14.31
CA LYS A 112 1.76 -3.93 -14.34
C LYS A 112 0.75 -2.92 -13.80
N MET A 113 1.08 -2.27 -12.68
CA MET A 113 0.18 -1.33 -12.02
C MET A 113 -0.02 -0.05 -12.85
N THR A 114 1.06 0.46 -13.42
CA THR A 114 1.04 1.69 -14.21
C THR A 114 0.39 1.47 -15.58
N LYS A 115 0.60 0.32 -16.21
CA LYS A 115 -0.11 -0.08 -17.44
C LYS A 115 -1.61 -0.24 -17.23
N GLY A 116 -2.03 -0.77 -16.08
CA GLY A 116 -3.45 -0.84 -15.70
C GLY A 116 -4.09 0.55 -15.70
N LEU A 117 -3.36 1.55 -15.19
CA LEU A 117 -3.80 2.95 -15.18
C LEU A 117 -3.88 3.56 -16.58
N GLU A 118 -2.92 3.27 -17.45
CA GLU A 118 -2.94 3.69 -18.86
C GLU A 118 -4.11 3.07 -19.63
N GLN A 119 -4.39 1.79 -19.39
CA GLN A 119 -5.41 1.02 -20.13
C GLN A 119 -6.85 1.35 -19.71
N ALA A 120 -7.10 1.63 -18.43
CA ALA A 120 -8.45 1.99 -17.99
C ALA A 120 -8.83 3.44 -18.34
N GLY A 121 -7.86 4.29 -18.67
CA GLY A 121 -8.08 5.70 -18.99
C GLY A 121 -8.74 6.48 -17.82
N ASN A 122 -9.97 6.97 -18.03
CA ASN A 122 -10.75 7.67 -17.00
C ASN A 122 -11.69 6.73 -16.20
N ASP A 123 -11.71 5.42 -16.47
CA ASP A 123 -12.53 4.47 -15.72
C ASP A 123 -11.82 4.06 -14.42
N GLU A 124 -12.06 4.85 -13.38
CA GLU A 124 -11.45 4.70 -12.06
C GLU A 124 -11.78 3.35 -11.42
N ASP A 125 -13.04 2.89 -11.53
CA ASP A 125 -13.51 1.66 -10.87
C ASP A 125 -12.83 0.39 -11.43
N THR A 126 -12.59 0.31 -12.75
CA THR A 126 -11.86 -0.82 -13.37
C THR A 126 -10.37 -0.79 -13.00
N CYS A 127 -9.76 0.40 -12.96
CA CYS A 127 -8.39 0.60 -12.48
C CYS A 127 -8.19 -0.01 -11.10
N ILE A 128 -9.07 0.31 -10.16
CA ILE A 128 -8.88 -0.03 -8.76
C ILE A 128 -9.16 -1.50 -8.53
N ALA A 129 -10.18 -2.06 -9.18
CA ALA A 129 -10.46 -3.49 -9.10
C ALA A 129 -9.27 -4.33 -9.62
N LEU A 130 -8.63 -3.92 -10.72
CA LEU A 130 -7.44 -4.58 -11.26
C LEU A 130 -6.23 -4.40 -10.34
N LEU A 131 -6.03 -3.19 -9.81
CA LEU A 131 -4.85 -2.85 -9.02
C LEU A 131 -4.90 -3.42 -7.60
N SER A 132 -6.05 -3.35 -6.92
CA SER A 132 -6.26 -4.06 -5.64
C SER A 132 -6.08 -5.57 -5.81
N SER A 133 -6.54 -6.14 -6.93
CA SER A 133 -6.33 -7.57 -7.21
C SER A 133 -4.85 -7.93 -7.45
N LEU A 134 -4.09 -7.05 -8.11
CA LEU A 134 -2.66 -7.23 -8.33
C LEU A 134 -1.87 -7.12 -7.02
N ILE A 135 -2.17 -6.11 -6.19
CA ILE A 135 -1.61 -5.95 -4.84
C ILE A 135 -1.82 -7.25 -4.05
N ILE A 136 -3.06 -7.73 -3.95
CA ILE A 136 -3.41 -8.95 -3.20
C ILE A 136 -2.70 -10.19 -3.78
N SER A 137 -2.58 -10.31 -5.10
CA SER A 137 -2.01 -11.49 -5.77
C SER A 137 -0.50 -11.61 -5.56
N GLU A 138 0.25 -10.51 -5.68
CA GLU A 138 1.70 -10.55 -5.47
C GLU A 138 2.06 -10.82 -4.02
N ILE A 139 1.27 -10.29 -3.09
CA ILE A 139 1.45 -10.52 -1.66
C ILE A 139 1.15 -11.97 -1.29
N THR A 140 0.13 -12.56 -1.90
CA THR A 140 -0.15 -13.99 -1.73
C THR A 140 1.03 -14.83 -2.22
N LEU A 141 1.65 -14.44 -3.33
CA LEU A 141 2.83 -15.13 -3.87
C LEU A 141 4.06 -14.97 -2.96
N GLU A 142 4.32 -13.78 -2.42
CA GLU A 142 5.43 -13.49 -1.51
C GLU A 142 5.26 -14.17 -0.14
N SER A 143 4.01 -14.30 0.34
CA SER A 143 3.65 -15.01 1.57
C SER A 143 3.70 -16.54 1.41
N CYS A 144 3.31 -17.07 0.24
CA CYS A 144 3.44 -18.50 -0.07
C CYS A 144 4.90 -18.92 -0.26
N ALA A 145 5.75 -18.06 -0.84
CA ALA A 145 7.19 -18.33 -0.97
C ALA A 145 7.90 -18.45 0.39
N ARG A 146 7.31 -17.95 1.48
CA ARG A 146 7.87 -18.03 2.84
C ARG A 146 7.51 -19.32 3.60
N ASN A 147 6.64 -20.18 3.05
CA ASN A 147 6.10 -21.34 3.77
C ASN A 147 6.49 -22.73 3.24
N GLU A 148 7.34 -22.86 2.22
CA GLU A 148 7.65 -24.19 1.68
C GLU A 148 9.15 -24.43 1.47
N HIS A 149 9.84 -24.86 2.52
CA HIS A 149 10.85 -25.93 2.46
C HIS A 149 11.04 -26.57 3.85
N GLY A 150 9.94 -27.07 4.42
CA GLY A 150 10.03 -28.10 5.44
C GLY A 150 10.50 -29.40 4.78
N HIS A 151 11.81 -29.68 4.79
CA HIS A 151 12.35 -30.98 4.39
C HIS A 151 11.74 -32.09 5.26
N PRO A 152 11.01 -33.08 4.70
CA PRO A 152 10.83 -34.33 5.42
C PRO A 152 12.16 -35.09 5.38
N SER A 153 12.96 -34.97 6.45
CA SER A 153 14.01 -35.96 6.74
C SER A 153 13.33 -37.29 7.06
N ARG A 154 13.06 -38.08 6.02
CA ARG A 154 12.71 -39.49 6.21
C ARG A 154 14.00 -40.30 6.18
N ARG A 155 14.56 -40.48 7.38
CA ARG A 155 15.39 -41.64 7.70
C ARG A 155 14.55 -42.89 7.43
N TYR A 156 15.05 -43.81 6.61
CA TYR A 156 15.16 -45.25 6.86
C TYR A 156 16.11 -45.84 5.82
#